data_AF-A0A944BLH4-F1
#
_entry.id   AF-A0A944BLH4-F1
#
_cell.length_a   1.000
_cell.length_b   1.000
_cell.length_c   1.000
_cell.angle_alpha   90.00
_cell.angle_beta   90.00
_cell.angle_gamma   90.00
#
_symmetry.space_group_name_H-M   'P 1'
#
loop_
_entity.id
_entity.type
_entity.pdbx_description
1 polymer ?
#
loop_
_entity_poly.entity_id
_entity_poly.type
_entity_poly.pdbx_seq_one_letter_code
_entity_poly.pdbx_strand_id
1 'polypeptide(L)'
;MNTDRLILRHWKETDAEDLYKYASDPEVGPHAGWPVHKSLNESRNVINTIFSNDTTWAIELKETNEVIGCIGYYIHGVSNIDIGENDAEIGYWIGKPYWNKGLCTEALKAIILYCKDKFDTLWADFFVNNPASGRVMEKCGFIDTGKINYCSHLKHGNDTPIHIMKLNLAKTIDTKNICSLLKKKLFDHNGEYHTVWQEIQNDDSLTAITRSRQLHVYRNGKKILILSGKTQPKIIRDDKINLQYTSKMI
;
A
#
# COMPACT_ATOMS: atom_id res chain seq x y z
N MET A 1 -2.31 -17.10 0.71
CA MET A 1 -3.49 -16.26 0.99
C MET A 1 -4.43 -16.29 -0.20
N ASN A 2 -5.74 -16.26 0.02
CA ASN A 2 -6.75 -16.27 -1.04
C ASN A 2 -7.51 -14.94 -1.05
N THR A 3 -7.81 -14.44 -2.25
CA THR A 3 -8.65 -13.27 -2.51
C THR A 3 -9.77 -13.65 -3.49
N ASP A 4 -10.54 -12.70 -4.02
CA ASP A 4 -11.62 -12.99 -4.95
C ASP A 4 -11.09 -13.61 -6.24
N ARG A 5 -10.04 -13.00 -6.82
CA ARG A 5 -9.47 -13.38 -8.12
C ARG A 5 -8.08 -13.98 -8.03
N LEU A 6 -7.37 -13.77 -6.92
CA LEU A 6 -5.94 -14.12 -6.80
C LEU A 6 -5.67 -15.14 -5.71
N ILE A 7 -4.60 -15.91 -5.92
CA ILE A 7 -3.92 -16.70 -4.90
C ILE A 7 -2.53 -16.08 -4.72
N LEU A 8 -2.19 -15.68 -3.49
CA LEU A 8 -0.84 -15.28 -3.13
C LEU A 8 -0.15 -16.47 -2.45
N ARG A 9 0.87 -17.03 -3.09
CA ARG A 9 1.54 -18.25 -2.62
C ARG A 9 3.05 -18.14 -2.82
N HIS A 10 3.81 -18.99 -2.12
CA HIS A 10 5.25 -19.05 -2.34
C HIS A 10 5.55 -19.45 -3.80
N TRP A 11 6.67 -18.92 -4.27
CA TRP A 11 7.20 -19.22 -5.59
C TRP A 11 7.61 -20.69 -5.69
N LYS A 12 7.45 -21.24 -6.88
CA LYS A 12 7.89 -22.58 -7.28
C LYS A 12 8.80 -22.42 -8.48
N GLU A 13 9.76 -23.33 -8.62
CA GLU A 13 10.66 -23.32 -9.78
C GLU A 13 9.90 -23.42 -11.11
N THR A 14 8.76 -24.12 -11.10
CA THR A 14 7.86 -24.25 -12.27
C THR A 14 7.24 -22.93 -12.72
N ASP A 15 7.26 -21.88 -11.89
CA ASP A 15 6.74 -20.56 -12.25
C ASP A 15 7.72 -19.75 -13.13
N ALA A 16 8.91 -20.30 -13.43
CA ALA A 16 9.94 -19.60 -14.18
C ALA A 16 9.48 -19.16 -15.59
N GLU A 17 8.63 -19.95 -16.24
CA GLU A 17 8.08 -19.61 -17.56
C GLU A 17 7.17 -18.38 -17.50
N ASP A 18 6.23 -18.36 -16.56
CA ASP A 18 5.33 -17.23 -16.31
C ASP A 18 6.11 -15.98 -15.87
N LEU A 19 7.08 -16.16 -14.97
CA LEU A 19 7.96 -15.07 -14.55
C LEU A 19 8.70 -14.48 -15.76
N TYR A 20 9.34 -15.32 -16.58
CA TYR A 20 10.08 -14.85 -17.75
C TYR A 20 9.18 -14.15 -18.76
N LYS A 21 7.99 -14.70 -19.01
CA LYS A 21 6.99 -14.15 -19.94
C LYS A 21 6.68 -12.69 -19.63
N TYR A 22 6.56 -12.32 -18.35
CA TYR A 22 6.25 -10.94 -17.96
C TYR A 22 7.48 -10.10 -17.63
N ALA A 23 8.51 -10.69 -17.03
CA ALA A 23 9.72 -9.97 -16.64
C ALA A 23 10.66 -9.64 -17.79
N SER A 24 10.44 -10.25 -18.97
CA SER A 24 11.14 -9.91 -20.21
C SER A 24 10.55 -8.70 -20.94
N ASP A 25 9.41 -8.18 -20.51
CA ASP A 25 8.84 -6.94 -21.06
C ASP A 25 9.61 -5.70 -20.55
N PRO A 26 10.08 -4.81 -21.44
CA PRO A 26 10.90 -3.66 -21.07
C PRO A 26 10.18 -2.61 -20.21
N GLU A 27 8.85 -2.68 -20.09
CA GLU A 27 8.07 -1.76 -19.27
C GLU A 27 7.69 -2.35 -17.89
N VAL A 28 8.03 -3.61 -17.60
CA VAL A 28 7.70 -4.22 -16.30
C VAL A 28 8.81 -3.97 -15.29
N GLY A 29 9.97 -4.61 -15.48
CA GLY A 29 11.07 -4.53 -14.52
C GLY A 29 11.59 -3.12 -14.26
N PRO A 30 11.88 -2.32 -15.29
CA PRO A 30 12.42 -0.98 -15.10
C PRO A 30 11.49 -0.04 -14.31
N HIS A 31 10.18 -0.19 -14.45
CA HIS A 31 9.20 0.58 -13.65
C HIS A 31 9.12 0.15 -12.18
N ALA A 32 9.65 -1.04 -11.86
CA ALA A 32 9.77 -1.59 -10.51
C ALA A 32 11.23 -1.62 -10.00
N GLY A 33 12.16 -0.99 -10.73
CA GLY A 33 13.55 -0.79 -10.27
C GLY A 33 14.52 -1.95 -10.54
N TRP A 34 14.20 -2.90 -11.43
CA TRP A 34 15.09 -4.02 -11.78
C TRP A 34 15.24 -4.21 -13.30
N PRO A 35 16.34 -4.83 -13.79
CA PRO A 35 16.58 -5.01 -15.23
C PRO A 35 15.69 -6.10 -15.83
N VAL A 36 15.32 -5.93 -17.10
CA VAL A 36 14.56 -6.92 -17.87
C VAL A 36 15.26 -8.29 -17.83
N HIS A 37 14.51 -9.35 -17.54
CA HIS A 37 15.03 -10.71 -17.58
C HIS A 37 15.33 -11.09 -19.03
N LYS A 38 16.52 -11.64 -19.27
CA LYS A 38 17.04 -11.96 -20.60
C LYS A 38 16.87 -13.43 -20.98
N SER A 39 16.52 -14.27 -20.00
CA SER A 39 16.29 -15.69 -20.25
C SER A 39 15.38 -16.34 -19.22
N LEU A 40 14.83 -17.50 -19.59
CA LEU A 40 14.14 -18.39 -18.66
C LEU A 40 15.05 -18.81 -17.50
N ASN A 41 16.34 -19.07 -17.78
CA ASN A 41 17.29 -19.49 -16.74
C ASN A 41 17.54 -18.39 -15.71
N GLU A 42 17.62 -17.14 -16.15
CA GLU A 42 17.71 -15.99 -15.24
C GLU A 42 16.47 -15.89 -14.34
N SER A 43 15.28 -16.07 -14.90
CA SER A 43 14.03 -16.08 -14.11
C SER A 43 14.00 -17.20 -13.08
N ARG A 44 14.42 -18.41 -13.46
CA ARG A 44 14.58 -19.55 -12.55
C ARG A 44 15.58 -19.22 -11.42
N ASN A 45 16.71 -18.60 -11.75
CA ASN A 45 17.69 -18.20 -10.75
C ASN A 45 17.11 -17.17 -9.77
N VAL A 46 16.40 -16.15 -10.27
CA VAL A 46 15.72 -15.14 -9.42
C VAL A 46 14.73 -15.79 -8.47
N ILE A 47 13.95 -16.78 -8.93
CA ILE A 47 13.05 -17.54 -8.06
C ILE A 47 13.85 -18.18 -6.92
N ASN A 48 14.93 -18.89 -7.26
CA ASN A 48 15.71 -19.67 -6.29
C ASN A 48 16.51 -18.82 -5.30
N THR A 49 16.99 -17.64 -5.72
CA THR A 49 17.91 -16.82 -4.90
C THR A 49 17.26 -15.61 -4.26
N ILE A 50 16.22 -15.05 -4.87
CA ILE A 50 15.58 -13.80 -4.40
C ILE A 50 14.18 -14.08 -3.87
N PHE A 51 13.35 -14.85 -4.58
CA PHE A 51 11.94 -15.00 -4.22
C PHE A 51 11.62 -16.23 -3.34
N SER A 52 12.55 -17.16 -3.19
CA SER A 52 12.42 -18.35 -2.34
C SER A 52 12.63 -17.99 -0.87
N ASN A 53 11.71 -17.22 -0.30
CA ASN A 53 11.70 -16.77 1.09
C ASN A 53 10.26 -16.66 1.63
N ASP A 54 10.13 -16.34 2.92
CA ASP A 54 8.86 -16.27 3.63
C ASP A 54 8.09 -14.94 3.47
N THR A 55 8.70 -13.94 2.83
CA THR A 55 8.17 -12.57 2.71
C THR A 55 7.81 -12.19 1.29
N THR A 56 7.96 -13.10 0.32
CA THR A 56 7.73 -12.88 -1.12
C THR A 56 6.78 -13.92 -1.69
N TRP A 57 5.74 -13.45 -2.36
CA TRP A 57 4.69 -14.29 -2.94
C TRP A 57 4.54 -14.07 -4.44
N ALA A 58 4.34 -15.17 -5.16
CA ALA A 58 3.80 -15.17 -6.50
C ALA A 58 2.32 -14.76 -6.43
N ILE A 59 1.92 -13.88 -7.35
CA ILE A 59 0.51 -13.51 -7.57
C ILE A 59 -0.03 -14.42 -8.67
N GLU A 60 -0.82 -15.42 -8.31
CA GLU A 60 -1.46 -16.34 -9.26
C GLU A 60 -2.91 -15.91 -9.54
N LEU A 61 -3.29 -15.86 -10.82
CA LEU A 61 -4.65 -15.56 -11.25
C LEU A 61 -5.48 -16.85 -11.28
N LYS A 62 -6.56 -16.92 -10.49
CA LYS A 62 -7.38 -18.12 -10.36
C LYS A 62 -8.02 -18.59 -11.67
N GLU A 63 -8.37 -17.65 -12.54
CA GLU A 63 -9.04 -17.95 -13.81
C GLU A 63 -8.16 -18.79 -14.75
N THR A 64 -6.84 -18.56 -14.72
CA THR A 64 -5.89 -19.18 -15.64
C THR A 64 -4.87 -20.09 -14.95
N ASN A 65 -4.78 -20.03 -13.62
CA ASN A 65 -3.71 -20.60 -12.79
C ASN A 65 -2.30 -20.09 -13.17
N GLU A 66 -2.22 -18.93 -13.82
CA GLU A 66 -0.97 -18.31 -14.27
C GLU A 66 -0.40 -17.39 -13.20
N VAL A 67 0.92 -17.40 -13.02
CA VAL A 67 1.62 -16.41 -12.18
C VAL A 67 1.77 -15.10 -12.94
N ILE A 68 1.06 -14.08 -12.49
CA ILE A 68 0.96 -12.81 -13.21
C ILE A 68 1.80 -11.69 -12.58
N GLY A 69 2.46 -11.93 -11.44
CA GLY A 69 3.23 -10.91 -10.75
C GLY A 69 3.85 -11.38 -9.44
N CYS A 70 4.39 -10.42 -8.70
CA CYS A 70 5.04 -10.63 -7.41
C CYS A 70 4.57 -9.57 -6.42
N ILE A 71 4.44 -9.96 -5.16
CA ILE A 71 4.28 -9.02 -4.05
C ILE A 71 5.00 -9.54 -2.82
N GLY A 72 5.58 -8.65 -2.04
CA GLY A 72 6.27 -9.02 -0.81
C GLY A 72 6.54 -7.83 0.08
N TYR A 73 7.28 -8.08 1.16
CA TYR A 73 7.79 -7.03 2.00
C TYR A 73 9.24 -7.26 2.42
N TYR A 74 9.90 -6.15 2.75
CA TYR A 74 11.26 -6.08 3.27
C TYR A 74 11.21 -5.47 4.67
N ILE A 75 11.95 -6.04 5.61
CA ILE A 75 12.04 -5.56 6.99
C ILE A 75 13.19 -4.57 7.15
N HIS A 76 13.29 -3.96 8.33
CA HIS A 76 14.42 -3.12 8.73
C HIS A 76 15.78 -3.78 8.41
N GLY A 77 16.73 -2.99 7.91
CA GLY A 77 18.06 -3.44 7.49
C GLY A 77 18.11 -4.11 6.10
N VAL A 78 16.98 -4.48 5.52
CA VAL A 78 16.87 -5.05 4.15
C VAL A 78 16.17 -4.10 3.18
N SER A 79 15.25 -3.28 3.70
CA SER A 79 14.51 -2.27 2.95
C SER A 79 15.42 -1.26 2.23
N ASN A 80 14.97 -0.79 1.07
CA ASN A 80 15.60 0.33 0.34
C ASN A 80 15.33 1.69 1.01
N ILE A 81 14.33 1.74 1.88
CA ILE A 81 13.92 2.89 2.65
C ILE A 81 14.45 2.70 4.07
N ASP A 82 14.97 3.77 4.69
CA ASP A 82 15.33 3.74 6.11
C ASP A 82 14.04 3.76 6.95
N ILE A 83 13.61 2.56 7.37
CA ILE A 83 12.37 2.30 8.11
C ILE A 83 12.65 1.84 9.54
N GLY A 84 11.67 1.92 10.45
CA GLY A 84 11.85 1.47 11.84
C GLY A 84 11.92 -0.05 11.99
N GLU A 85 12.43 -0.54 13.13
CA GLU A 85 12.59 -1.97 13.43
C GLU A 85 11.28 -2.77 13.42
N ASN A 86 10.15 -2.12 13.74
CA ASN A 86 8.82 -2.72 13.71
C ASN A 86 8.05 -2.42 12.42
N ASP A 87 8.71 -1.90 11.38
CA ASP A 87 8.08 -1.54 10.12
C ASP A 87 8.48 -2.51 9.00
N ALA A 88 7.75 -2.44 7.88
CA ALA A 88 8.12 -3.14 6.66
C ALA A 88 7.89 -2.26 5.41
N GLU A 89 8.70 -2.44 4.38
CA GLU A 89 8.51 -1.85 3.05
C GLU A 89 7.83 -2.86 2.13
N ILE A 90 6.79 -2.46 1.41
CA ILE A 90 6.08 -3.29 0.43
C ILE A 90 6.64 -3.06 -0.98
N GLY A 91 6.94 -4.15 -1.67
CA GLY A 91 7.24 -4.15 -3.10
C GLY A 91 6.24 -5.00 -3.89
N TYR A 92 5.87 -4.55 -5.10
CA TYR A 92 5.04 -5.34 -6.01
C TYR A 92 5.29 -5.02 -7.47
N TRP A 93 4.94 -5.97 -8.33
CA TRP A 93 4.77 -5.76 -9.76
C TRP A 93 3.79 -6.78 -10.34
N ILE A 94 3.22 -6.47 -11.50
CA ILE A 94 2.34 -7.37 -12.25
C ILE A 94 2.61 -7.21 -13.73
N GLY A 95 2.40 -8.27 -14.51
CA GLY A 95 2.62 -8.27 -15.96
C GLY A 95 1.74 -7.25 -16.68
N LYS A 96 2.29 -6.66 -17.74
CA LYS A 96 1.65 -5.59 -18.53
C LYS A 96 0.21 -5.89 -19.00
N PRO A 97 -0.15 -7.11 -19.45
CA PRO A 97 -1.53 -7.44 -19.84
C PRO A 97 -2.56 -7.35 -18.69
N TYR A 98 -2.09 -7.26 -17.45
CA TYR A 98 -2.93 -7.23 -16.24
C TYR A 98 -2.99 -5.86 -15.55
N TRP A 99 -2.32 -4.85 -16.11
CA TRP A 99 -2.39 -3.49 -15.61
C TRP A 99 -3.81 -2.91 -15.69
N ASN A 100 -4.10 -1.96 -14.81
CA ASN A 100 -5.39 -1.25 -14.75
C ASN A 100 -6.64 -2.12 -14.52
N LYS A 101 -6.48 -3.40 -14.15
CA LYS A 101 -7.58 -4.33 -13.80
C LYS A 101 -7.88 -4.42 -12.29
N GLY A 102 -7.20 -3.61 -11.49
CA GLY A 102 -7.34 -3.58 -10.03
C GLY A 102 -6.72 -4.77 -9.28
N LEU A 103 -6.01 -5.67 -9.98
CA LEU A 103 -5.42 -6.88 -9.41
C LEU A 103 -4.30 -6.58 -8.41
N CYS A 104 -3.44 -5.60 -8.71
CA CYS A 104 -2.39 -5.19 -7.79
C CYS A 104 -2.96 -4.56 -6.50
N THR A 105 -4.02 -3.74 -6.62
CA THR A 105 -4.76 -3.20 -5.46
C THR A 105 -5.37 -4.33 -4.61
N GLU A 106 -5.92 -5.37 -5.23
CA GLU A 106 -6.45 -6.54 -4.53
C GLU A 106 -5.35 -7.31 -3.78
N ALA A 107 -4.23 -7.59 -4.45
CA ALA A 107 -3.07 -8.24 -3.84
C ALA A 107 -2.53 -7.44 -2.65
N LEU A 108 -2.34 -6.13 -2.82
CA LEU A 108 -1.83 -5.25 -1.77
C LEU A 108 -2.75 -5.21 -0.55
N LYS A 109 -4.07 -5.19 -0.73
CA LYS A 109 -5.03 -5.28 0.38
C LYS A 109 -4.89 -6.56 1.20
N ALA A 110 -4.63 -7.68 0.53
CA ALA A 110 -4.40 -8.96 1.22
C ALA A 110 -3.11 -8.93 2.05
N ILE A 111 -2.04 -8.34 1.51
CA ILE A 111 -0.75 -8.20 2.21
C ILE A 111 -0.86 -7.24 3.39
N ILE A 112 -1.57 -6.12 3.26
CA ILE A 112 -1.83 -5.21 4.38
C ILE A 112 -2.51 -5.95 5.54
N LEU A 113 -3.51 -6.79 5.23
CA LEU A 113 -4.19 -7.56 6.26
C LEU A 113 -3.27 -8.58 6.92
N TYR A 114 -2.40 -9.22 6.14
CA TYR A 114 -1.39 -10.16 6.67
C TYR A 114 -0.36 -9.48 7.59
N CYS A 115 0.03 -8.25 7.25
CA CYS A 115 1.03 -7.48 7.99
C CYS A 115 0.46 -6.79 9.23
N LYS A 116 -0.87 -6.64 9.35
CA LYS A 116 -1.52 -5.82 10.37
C LYS A 116 -1.11 -6.15 11.81
N ASP A 117 -0.91 -7.42 12.13
CA ASP A 117 -0.54 -7.88 13.48
C ASP A 117 0.97 -8.13 13.63
N LYS A 118 1.78 -7.71 12.63
CA LYS A 118 3.22 -7.96 12.55
C LYS A 118 4.06 -6.69 12.60
N PHE A 119 3.53 -5.60 12.06
CA PHE A 119 4.26 -4.36 11.87
C PHE A 119 3.41 -3.17 12.33
N ASP A 120 4.09 -2.11 12.77
CA ASP A 120 3.46 -0.86 13.16
C ASP A 120 3.13 0.00 11.95
N THR A 121 4.02 0.04 10.95
CA THR A 121 3.87 0.80 9.71
C THR A 121 4.29 -0.01 8.49
N LEU A 122 3.57 0.19 7.39
CA LEU A 122 4.01 -0.22 6.06
C LEU A 122 4.50 0.99 5.28
N TRP A 123 5.68 0.88 4.71
CA TRP A 123 6.26 1.83 3.76
C TRP A 123 6.17 1.26 2.35
N ALA A 124 6.24 2.12 1.35
CA ALA A 124 6.40 1.71 -0.04
C ALA A 124 6.89 2.91 -0.84
N ASP A 125 7.50 2.69 -2.00
CA ASP A 125 7.87 3.78 -2.89
C ASP A 125 7.49 3.52 -4.35
N PHE A 126 7.48 4.61 -5.13
CA PHE A 126 7.33 4.52 -6.57
C PHE A 126 8.11 5.62 -7.27
N PHE A 127 8.67 5.31 -8.43
CA PHE A 127 9.28 6.32 -9.29
C PHE A 127 8.28 7.38 -9.73
N VAL A 128 8.71 8.65 -9.79
CA VAL A 128 7.87 9.77 -10.25
C VAL A 128 7.25 9.55 -11.63
N ASN A 129 7.91 8.78 -12.50
CA ASN A 129 7.44 8.44 -13.84
C ASN A 129 6.50 7.21 -13.88
N ASN A 130 6.27 6.56 -12.74
CA ASN A 130 5.32 5.46 -12.56
C ASN A 130 4.18 5.84 -11.58
N PRO A 131 3.36 6.87 -11.90
CA PRO A 131 2.26 7.29 -11.03
C PRO A 131 1.15 6.23 -10.89
N ALA A 132 1.14 5.20 -11.75
CA ALA A 132 0.22 4.08 -11.62
C ALA A 132 0.46 3.28 -10.34
N SER A 133 1.72 3.11 -9.92
CA SER A 133 2.06 2.47 -8.65
C SER A 133 1.57 3.29 -7.46
N GLY A 134 1.85 4.60 -7.43
CA GLY A 134 1.34 5.49 -6.38
C GLY A 134 -0.18 5.42 -6.22
N ARG A 135 -0.94 5.41 -7.33
CA ARG A 135 -2.41 5.23 -7.30
C ARG A 135 -2.87 3.90 -6.70
N VAL A 136 -2.08 2.82 -6.83
CA VAL A 136 -2.39 1.54 -6.16
C VAL A 136 -2.24 1.70 -4.65
N MET A 137 -1.15 2.35 -4.19
CA MET A 137 -0.89 2.62 -2.78
C MET A 137 -1.98 3.51 -2.16
N GLU A 138 -2.34 4.61 -2.82
CA GLU A 138 -3.42 5.52 -2.38
C GLU A 138 -4.76 4.78 -2.21
N LYS A 139 -5.15 3.94 -3.19
CA LYS A 139 -6.37 3.10 -3.11
C LYS A 139 -6.35 2.09 -1.96
N CYS A 140 -5.17 1.81 -1.43
CA CYS A 140 -4.96 0.94 -0.29
C CYS A 140 -4.77 1.71 1.03
N GLY A 141 -4.87 3.04 0.99
CA GLY A 141 -4.83 3.91 2.17
C GLY A 141 -3.44 4.41 2.54
N PHE A 142 -2.42 4.13 1.72
CA PHE A 142 -1.11 4.75 1.90
C PHE A 142 -1.17 6.24 1.62
N ILE A 143 -0.23 6.95 2.24
CA ILE A 143 -0.16 8.38 2.35
C ILE A 143 1.20 8.82 1.83
N ASP A 144 1.24 9.81 0.93
CA ASP A 144 2.50 10.43 0.52
C ASP A 144 3.11 11.19 1.72
N THR A 145 4.37 10.84 2.02
CA THR A 145 5.13 11.49 3.09
C THR A 145 5.66 12.87 2.70
N GLY A 146 5.58 13.22 1.41
CA GLY A 146 6.18 14.41 0.82
C GLY A 146 7.70 14.29 0.63
N LYS A 147 8.29 13.15 0.98
CA LYS A 147 9.73 12.90 0.81
C LYS A 147 9.99 12.36 -0.59
N ILE A 148 10.99 12.97 -1.22
CA ILE A 148 11.59 12.50 -2.46
C ILE A 148 12.95 11.90 -2.13
N ASN A 149 13.25 10.72 -2.69
CA ASN A 149 14.54 10.06 -2.53
C ASN A 149 15.08 9.57 -3.88
N TYR A 150 16.36 9.22 -3.90
CA TYR A 150 17.03 8.53 -5.00
C TYR A 150 17.61 7.23 -4.43
N CYS A 151 17.33 6.10 -5.09
CA CYS A 151 17.79 4.80 -4.62
C CYS A 151 18.76 4.20 -5.64
N SER A 152 20.06 4.38 -5.41
CA SER A 152 21.12 3.94 -6.35
C SER A 152 21.16 2.43 -6.60
N HIS A 153 20.51 1.64 -5.74
CA HIS A 153 20.38 0.18 -5.89
C HIS A 153 19.31 -0.21 -6.92
N LEU A 154 18.36 0.68 -7.21
CA LEU A 154 17.34 0.46 -8.22
C LEU A 154 17.83 0.88 -9.61
N LYS A 155 17.37 0.14 -10.62
CA LYS A 155 17.50 0.56 -12.01
C LYS A 155 16.82 1.92 -12.20
N HIS A 156 17.54 2.87 -12.79
CA HIS A 156 17.16 4.30 -12.93
C HIS A 156 17.09 5.11 -11.63
N GLY A 157 17.42 4.53 -10.47
CA GLY A 157 17.27 5.21 -9.19
C GLY A 157 18.28 6.32 -8.90
N ASN A 158 19.33 6.47 -9.71
CA ASN A 158 20.20 7.65 -9.69
C ASN A 158 19.61 8.83 -10.47
N ASP A 159 18.80 8.56 -11.50
CA ASP A 159 18.34 9.57 -12.46
C ASP A 159 16.87 9.94 -12.24
N THR A 160 16.10 9.01 -11.65
CA THR A 160 14.66 9.15 -11.45
C THR A 160 14.35 9.07 -9.95
N PRO A 161 13.81 10.15 -9.36
CA PRO A 161 13.42 10.14 -7.96
C PRO A 161 12.22 9.21 -7.70
N ILE A 162 12.10 8.79 -6.45
CA ILE A 162 10.96 8.05 -5.91
C ILE A 162 10.17 8.89 -4.90
N HIS A 163 8.86 8.72 -4.86
CA HIS A 163 7.99 9.17 -3.78
C HIS A 163 7.90 8.09 -2.70
N ILE A 164 8.01 8.49 -1.44
CA ILE A 164 7.86 7.58 -0.31
C ILE A 164 6.44 7.70 0.27
N MET A 165 5.77 6.56 0.35
CA MET A 165 4.42 6.39 0.87
C MET A 165 4.46 5.61 2.18
N LYS A 166 3.51 5.86 3.08
CA LYS A 166 3.36 5.09 4.33
C LYS A 166 1.91 4.80 4.71
N LEU A 167 1.70 3.73 5.48
CA LEU A 167 0.42 3.30 6.04
C LEU A 167 0.64 2.79 7.47
N ASN A 168 0.05 3.46 8.46
CA ASN A 168 0.16 3.05 9.86
C ASN A 168 -0.84 1.92 10.18
N LEU A 169 -0.35 0.76 10.56
CA LEU A 169 -1.12 -0.45 10.85
C LEU A 169 -1.67 -0.46 12.27
N ALA A 170 -0.91 0.01 13.26
CA ALA A 170 -1.32 0.10 14.67
C ALA A 170 -2.60 0.95 14.87
N LYS A 171 -2.94 1.79 13.89
CA LYS A 171 -4.12 2.66 13.86
C LYS A 171 -5.15 2.26 12.81
N THR A 172 -5.09 1.04 12.28
CA THR A 172 -6.11 0.55 11.34
C THR A 172 -7.45 0.41 12.07
N ILE A 173 -8.20 1.50 12.05
CA ILE A 173 -9.58 1.57 12.52
C ILE A 173 -10.37 0.49 11.77
N ASP A 174 -11.15 -0.31 12.50
CA ASP A 174 -12.07 -1.24 11.86
C ASP A 174 -13.10 -0.45 11.04
N THR A 175 -12.88 -0.38 9.73
CA THR A 175 -13.72 0.35 8.79
C THR A 175 -14.78 -0.55 8.15
N LYS A 176 -14.88 -1.83 8.54
CA LYS A 176 -15.87 -2.78 7.99
C LYS A 176 -17.29 -2.25 8.14
N ASN A 177 -17.55 -1.57 9.26
CA ASN A 177 -18.87 -1.04 9.61
C ASN A 177 -19.13 0.42 9.17
N ILE A 178 -18.21 1.04 8.40
CA ILE A 178 -18.40 2.40 7.86
C ILE A 178 -19.21 2.36 6.57
N CYS A 179 -20.15 3.30 6.39
CA CYS A 179 -20.93 3.39 5.14
C CYS A 179 -20.07 3.85 3.95
N SER A 180 -20.45 3.46 2.72
CA SER A 180 -19.69 3.79 1.49
C SER A 180 -19.41 5.29 1.32
N LEU A 181 -20.36 6.15 1.70
CA LEU A 181 -20.22 7.59 1.61
C LEU A 181 -19.15 8.13 2.57
N LEU A 182 -19.09 7.62 3.81
CA LEU A 182 -18.06 8.02 4.77
C LEU A 182 -16.69 7.47 4.37
N LYS A 183 -16.62 6.25 3.79
CA LYS A 183 -15.39 5.73 3.19
C LYS A 183 -14.85 6.65 2.10
N LYS A 184 -15.72 7.10 1.19
CA LYS A 184 -15.35 8.04 0.12
C LYS A 184 -14.79 9.35 0.68
N LYS A 185 -15.45 9.94 1.67
CA LYS A 185 -15.00 11.19 2.30
C LYS A 185 -13.67 11.05 3.05
N LEU A 186 -13.37 9.88 3.62
CA LEU A 186 -12.11 9.61 4.35
C LEU A 186 -10.95 9.24 3.43
N PHE A 187 -11.18 8.39 2.43
CA PHE A 187 -10.11 7.71 1.70
C PHE A 187 -9.81 8.31 0.33
N ASP A 188 -10.76 9.00 -0.31
CA ASP A 188 -10.44 9.72 -1.54
C ASP A 188 -9.48 10.87 -1.21
N HIS A 189 -8.45 11.11 -2.03
CA HIS A 189 -7.49 12.20 -1.81
C HIS A 189 -8.16 13.58 -1.72
N ASN A 190 -9.22 13.80 -2.50
CA ASN A 190 -10.06 14.99 -2.46
C ASN A 190 -11.28 14.84 -1.54
N GLY A 191 -11.31 13.78 -0.73
CA GLY A 191 -12.35 13.51 0.24
C GLY A 191 -12.39 14.61 1.31
N GLU A 192 -13.60 14.99 1.70
CA GLU A 192 -13.87 16.03 2.69
C GLU A 192 -13.16 15.81 4.03
N TYR A 193 -12.98 14.54 4.43
CA TYR A 193 -12.33 14.13 5.67
C TYR A 193 -10.95 13.53 5.45
N HIS A 194 -10.39 13.63 4.24
CA HIS A 194 -9.11 13.01 3.93
C HIS A 194 -8.00 13.54 4.85
N THR A 195 -7.92 14.86 5.07
CA THR A 195 -6.92 15.45 5.97
C THR A 195 -7.09 14.99 7.43
N VAL A 196 -8.33 14.83 7.91
CA VAL A 196 -8.60 14.28 9.25
C VAL A 196 -8.15 12.83 9.33
N TRP A 197 -8.39 12.03 8.28
CA TRP A 197 -7.86 10.67 8.18
C TRP A 197 -6.33 10.65 8.25
N GLN A 198 -5.67 11.53 7.49
CA GLN A 198 -4.21 11.69 7.51
C GLN A 198 -3.67 12.00 8.92
N GLU A 199 -4.28 12.95 9.63
CA GLU A 199 -3.85 13.30 10.98
C GLU A 199 -4.03 12.14 11.97
N ILE A 200 -5.15 11.39 11.89
CA ILE A 200 -5.34 10.22 12.75
C ILE A 200 -4.23 9.19 12.52
N GLN A 201 -3.78 9.00 11.27
CA GLN A 201 -2.66 8.11 11.01
C GLN A 201 -1.36 8.69 11.59
N ASN A 202 -1.09 9.99 11.41
CA ASN A 202 0.20 10.59 11.71
C ASN A 202 0.43 11.03 13.18
N ASP A 203 -0.62 11.19 13.98
CA ASP A 203 -0.53 11.67 15.36
C ASP A 203 -0.86 10.55 16.34
N ASP A 204 0.11 10.11 17.15
CA ASP A 204 -0.05 8.99 18.10
C ASP A 204 -0.96 9.30 19.27
N SER A 205 -1.22 10.58 19.54
CA SER A 205 -2.24 10.97 20.50
C SER A 205 -3.65 10.71 19.99
N LEU A 206 -3.83 10.52 18.66
CA LEU A 206 -5.12 10.29 18.04
C LEU A 206 -5.43 8.80 17.86
N THR A 207 -6.65 8.44 18.22
CA THR A 207 -7.24 7.13 17.94
C THR A 207 -8.64 7.30 17.38
N ALA A 208 -9.13 6.31 16.65
CA ALA A 208 -10.51 6.33 16.21
C ALA A 208 -11.14 4.95 16.22
N ILE A 209 -12.47 4.93 16.36
CA ILE A 209 -13.27 3.72 16.35
C ILE A 209 -14.53 3.95 15.53
N THR A 210 -14.99 2.90 14.85
CA THR A 210 -16.26 2.94 14.15
C THR A 210 -17.39 2.53 15.09
N ARG A 211 -18.42 3.36 15.23
CA ARG A 211 -19.68 3.01 15.92
C ARG A 211 -20.86 3.58 15.16
N SER A 212 -21.95 2.83 15.07
CA SER A 212 -23.18 3.29 14.41
C SER A 212 -22.95 3.87 13.00
N ARG A 213 -22.04 3.26 12.23
CA ARG A 213 -21.61 3.70 10.89
C ARG A 213 -20.96 5.10 10.83
N GLN A 214 -20.47 5.60 11.96
CA GLN A 214 -19.75 6.86 12.12
C GLN A 214 -18.33 6.59 12.63
N LEU A 215 -17.40 7.50 12.35
CA LEU A 215 -16.05 7.47 12.86
C LEU A 215 -15.95 8.38 14.08
N HIS A 216 -15.66 7.81 15.25
CA HIS A 216 -15.45 8.57 16.47
C HIS A 216 -13.95 8.73 16.70
N VAL A 217 -13.49 9.98 16.76
CA VAL A 217 -12.08 10.32 16.93
C VAL A 217 -11.82 10.80 18.35
N TYR A 218 -10.69 10.38 18.90
CA TYR A 218 -10.28 10.63 20.27
C TYR A 218 -8.85 11.14 20.28
N ARG A 219 -8.54 12.08 21.19
CA ARG A 219 -7.17 12.47 21.53
C ARG A 219 -6.88 12.12 22.98
N ASN A 220 -5.83 11.37 23.24
CA ASN A 220 -5.43 10.92 24.60
C ASN A 220 -6.63 10.32 25.36
N GLY A 221 -7.41 9.46 24.69
CA GLY A 221 -8.60 8.80 25.24
C GLY A 221 -9.87 9.68 25.35
N LYS A 222 -9.81 10.98 25.04
CA LYS A 222 -10.97 11.89 25.07
C LYS A 222 -11.56 12.09 23.68
N LYS A 223 -12.85 11.84 23.51
CA LYS A 223 -13.56 12.02 22.23
C LYS A 223 -13.56 13.49 21.81
N ILE A 224 -13.15 13.79 20.58
CA ILE A 224 -13.06 15.17 20.07
C ILE A 224 -13.97 15.43 18.88
N LEU A 225 -14.22 14.43 18.04
CA LEU A 225 -14.91 14.59 16.76
C LEU A 225 -15.70 13.32 16.41
N ILE A 226 -16.83 13.49 15.74
CA ILE A 226 -17.60 12.41 15.13
C ILE A 226 -17.82 12.73 13.66
N LEU A 227 -17.34 11.87 12.77
CA LEU A 227 -17.53 12.00 11.33
C LEU A 227 -18.65 11.08 10.85
N SER A 228 -19.46 11.60 9.93
CA SER A 228 -20.64 10.91 9.39
C SER A 228 -20.63 11.00 7.86
N GLY A 229 -21.17 9.98 7.19
CA GLY A 229 -21.26 10.01 5.73
C GLY A 229 -22.27 11.03 5.23
N LYS A 230 -23.48 11.04 5.83
CA LYS A 230 -24.63 11.82 5.33
C LYS A 230 -24.81 13.18 5.98
N THR A 231 -24.30 13.36 7.19
CA THR A 231 -24.51 14.58 7.97
C THR A 231 -23.18 15.30 8.17
N GLN A 232 -23.24 16.59 8.51
CA GLN A 232 -22.05 17.32 8.93
C GLN A 232 -21.39 16.64 10.15
N PRO A 233 -20.06 16.79 10.30
CA PRO A 233 -19.37 16.23 11.44
C PRO A 233 -19.76 16.97 12.72
N LYS A 234 -19.74 16.24 13.83
CA LYS A 234 -20.06 16.78 15.14
C LYS A 234 -18.79 16.98 15.95
N ILE A 235 -18.44 18.24 16.18
CA ILE A 235 -17.33 18.64 17.06
C ILE A 235 -17.81 18.46 18.51
N ILE A 236 -17.06 17.67 19.29
CA ILE A 236 -17.38 17.38 20.70
C ILE A 236 -16.51 18.22 21.62
N ARG A 237 -15.26 18.47 21.24
CA ARG A 237 -14.30 19.29 21.97
C ARG A 237 -13.47 20.07 20.97
N ASP A 238 -13.09 21.30 21.31
CA ASP A 238 -12.18 22.05 20.47
C ASP A 238 -10.79 21.36 20.42
N ASP A 239 -10.25 21.21 19.22
CA ASP A 239 -9.01 20.47 18.95
C ASP A 239 -8.42 20.95 17.63
N LYS A 240 -7.09 20.88 17.50
CA LYS A 240 -6.37 21.31 16.28
C LYS A 240 -6.88 20.61 15.02
N ILE A 241 -7.26 19.33 15.12
CA ILE A 241 -7.80 18.57 13.98
C ILE A 241 -9.15 19.11 13.49
N ASN A 242 -9.94 19.72 14.38
CA ASN A 242 -11.24 20.31 14.04
C ASN A 242 -11.06 21.67 13.35
N LEU A 243 -10.07 22.45 13.80
CA LEU A 243 -9.76 23.77 13.23
C LEU A 243 -9.37 23.68 11.75
N GLN A 244 -8.62 22.65 11.35
CA GLN A 244 -8.28 22.42 9.94
C GLN A 244 -9.50 22.10 9.08
N TYR A 245 -10.49 21.41 9.65
CA TYR A 245 -11.71 21.06 8.95
C TYR A 245 -12.66 22.26 8.81
N THR A 246 -12.77 23.13 9.82
CA THR A 246 -13.59 24.35 9.74
C THR A 246 -13.09 25.33 8.66
N SER A 247 -11.79 25.37 8.38
CA SER A 247 -11.21 26.26 7.36
C SER A 247 -11.61 25.91 5.91
N LYS A 248 -12.20 24.74 5.66
CA LYS A 248 -12.69 24.33 4.33
C LYS A 248 -14.18 24.62 4.08
N MET A 249 -14.90 25.20 5.04
CA MET A 249 -16.35 25.48 4.95
C MET A 249 -16.70 26.96 4.79
N ILE A 250 -15.74 27.83 4.46
CA ILE A 250 -15.95 29.25 4.17
C ILE A 250 -15.70 29.50 2.68
#